data_AF-A0A936NNA4-F1
#
_entry.id   AF-A0A936NNA4-F1
#
_cell.length_a   1.000
_cell.length_b   1.000
_cell.length_c   1.000
_cell.angle_alpha   90.00
_cell.angle_beta   90.00
_cell.angle_gamma   90.00
#
_symmetry.space_group_name_H-M   'P 1'
#
loop_
_entity.id
_entity.type
_entity.pdbx_description
1 polymer ?
#
loop_
_entity_poly.entity_id
_entity_poly.type
_entity_poly.pdbx_seq_one_letter_code
_entity_poly.pdbx_strand_id
1 'polypeptide(L)' 'MTLSTVLNLVGIGLLLLAAASGIALFVRAVGRSDKFTQGPGLSTLWGLFLIGLMAGLMLVAVSEKQ' A
#
# COMPACT_ATOMS: atom_id res chain seq x y z
N MET A 1 -15.12 -10.70 -19.57
CA MET A 1 -13.93 -10.45 -18.75
C MET A 1 -13.90 -11.49 -17.65
N THR A 2 -12.84 -12.28 -17.53
CA THR A 2 -12.73 -13.33 -16.51
C THR A 2 -12.37 -12.70 -15.17
N LEU A 3 -12.89 -13.28 -14.07
CA LEU A 3 -12.69 -12.79 -12.70
C LEU A 3 -11.20 -12.60 -12.36
N SER A 4 -10.35 -13.49 -12.89
CA SER A 4 -8.90 -13.48 -12.74
C SER A 4 -8.25 -12.19 -13.26
N THR A 5 -8.74 -11.63 -14.38
CA THR A 5 -8.22 -10.37 -14.93
C THR A 5 -8.53 -9.19 -14.03
N VAL A 6 -9.73 -9.17 -13.42
CA VAL A 6 -10.14 -8.12 -12.49
C VAL A 6 -9.31 -8.19 -11.21
N LEU A 7 -9.13 -9.39 -10.64
CA LEU A 7 -8.33 -9.59 -9.43
C LEU A 7 -6.87 -9.18 -9.64
N ASN A 8 -6.29 -9.51 -10.79
CA ASN A 8 -4.93 -9.13 -11.11
C ASN A 8 -4.78 -7.60 -11.27
N LEU A 9 -5.72 -6.95 -11.97
CA LEU A 9 -5.71 -5.50 -12.13
C LEU A 9 -5.91 -4.75 -10.80
N VAL A 10 -6.80 -5.26 -9.94
CA VAL A 10 -7.02 -4.72 -8.58
C VAL A 10 -5.80 -4.95 -7.70
N GLY A 11 -5.16 -6.12 -7.78
CA GLY A 11 -3.94 -6.44 -7.04
C GLY A 11 -2.77 -5.52 -7.41
N ILE A 12 -2.54 -5.29 -8.70
CA ILE A 12 -1.53 -4.33 -9.19
C ILE A 12 -1.83 -2.91 -8.71
N GLY A 13 -3.11 -2.49 -8.77
CA GLY A 13 -3.54 -1.18 -8.28
C GLY A 13 -3.28 -1.00 -6.78
N LEU A 14 -3.58 -2.01 -5.97
CA LEU A 14 -3.31 -2.01 -4.53
C LEU A 14 -1.81 -1.97 -4.22
N LEU A 15 -0.99 -2.69 -4.99
CA LEU A 15 0.48 -2.67 -4.87
C LEU A 15 1.05 -1.29 -5.19
N LEU A 16 0.60 -0.63 -6.26
CA LEU A 16 1.01 0.74 -6.60
C LEU A 16 0.61 1.73 -5.52
N LEU A 17 -0.60 1.60 -4.97
CA LEU A 17 -1.07 2.46 -3.88
C LEU A 17 -0.25 2.26 -2.59
N ALA A 18 0.08 1.00 -2.27
CA ALA A 18 0.97 0.65 -1.17
C ALA A 18 2.39 1.22 -1.38
N ALA A 19 2.95 1.09 -2.59
CA ALA A 19 4.26 1.64 -2.93
C ALA A 19 4.29 3.17 -2.78
N ALA A 20 3.27 3.88 -3.29
CA ALA A 20 3.16 5.33 -3.14
C ALA A 20 3.07 5.76 -1.67
N SER A 21 2.26 5.07 -0.86
CA SER A 21 2.16 5.33 0.58
C SER A 21 3.47 5.03 1.32
N GLY A 22 4.16 3.94 0.97
CA GLY A 22 5.45 3.55 1.54
C GLY A 22 6.56 4.55 1.21
N ILE A 23 6.62 5.06 -0.02
CA ILE A 23 7.57 6.12 -0.42
C ILE A 23 7.29 7.40 0.37
N ALA A 24 6.02 7.79 0.53
CA ALA A 24 5.65 8.96 1.33
C ALA A 24 6.06 8.79 2.80
N LEU A 25 5.88 7.61 3.39
CA LEU A 25 6.37 7.29 4.74
C LEU A 25 7.90 7.32 4.81
N PHE A 26 8.59 6.79 3.80
CA PHE A 26 10.05 6.74 3.74
C PHE A 26 10.68 8.13 3.61
N VAL A 27 10.17 8.98 2.71
CA VAL A 27 10.59 10.38 2.57
C VAL A 27 10.35 11.14 3.87
N ARG A 28 9.25 10.85 4.57
CA ARG A 28 8.95 11.47 5.86
C ARG A 28 9.81 10.93 7.01
N ALA A 29 10.27 9.69 6.93
CA ALA A 29 11.19 9.09 7.90
C ALA A 29 12.63 9.59 7.73
N VAL A 30 13.09 9.72 6.48
CA VAL A 30 14.45 10.17 6.13
C VAL A 30 14.58 11.70 6.16
N GLY A 31 13.49 12.42 5.86
CA GLY A 31 13.40 13.88 5.93
C GLY A 31 13.34 14.39 7.37
N ARG A 32 14.48 14.42 8.06
CA ARG A 32 14.80 15.20 9.27
C ARG A 32 13.61 15.47 10.23
N SER A 33 13.29 14.42 10.97
CA SER A 33 12.82 14.24 12.35
C SER A 33 12.45 15.41 13.32
N ASP A 34 12.21 16.64 12.90
CA ASP A 34 11.82 17.73 13.83
C ASP A 34 10.29 17.87 14.02
N LYS A 35 9.49 17.22 13.17
CA LYS A 35 8.01 17.23 13.24
C LYS A 35 7.39 15.84 13.18
N PHE A 36 8.09 14.84 13.71
CA PHE A 36 7.60 13.45 13.79
C PHE A 36 6.30 13.32 14.61
N THR A 37 5.97 14.37 15.37
CA THR A 37 4.81 14.46 16.23
C THR A 37 3.52 14.71 15.43
N GLN A 38 2.74 13.65 15.24
CA GLN A 38 1.27 13.70 15.30
C GLN A 38 0.54 14.57 14.25
N GLY A 39 1.06 14.68 13.02
CA GLY A 39 0.24 15.20 11.92
C GLY A 39 -0.90 14.22 11.59
N PRO A 40 -2.18 14.65 11.45
CA PRO A 40 -3.33 13.77 11.23
C PRO A 40 -3.24 12.84 10.00
N GLY A 41 -2.29 13.08 9.09
CA GLY A 41 -2.02 12.22 7.94
C GLY A 41 -1.05 11.04 8.19
N LEU A 42 -0.33 10.98 9.32
CA LEU A 42 0.66 9.91 9.55
C LEU A 42 -0.01 8.55 9.78
N SER A 43 -1.04 8.51 10.64
CA SER A 43 -1.81 7.30 10.92
C SER A 43 -2.52 6.79 9.65
N THR A 44 -3.10 7.70 8.87
CA THR A 44 -3.76 7.37 7.59
C THR A 44 -2.79 6.80 6.56
N LEU A 45 -1.58 7.37 6.42
CA LEU A 45 -0.55 6.84 5.51
C LEU A 45 -0.11 5.44 5.92
N TRP A 46 0.12 5.20 7.21
CA TRP A 46 0.42 3.87 7.73
C TRP A 46 -0.72 2.88 7.51
N GLY A 47 -1.98 3.31 7.72
CA GLY A 47 -3.16 2.51 7.43
C GLY A 47 -3.28 2.13 5.96
N LEU A 48 -3.16 3.09 5.05
CA LEU A 48 -3.16 2.84 3.60
C LEU A 48 -2.00 1.93 3.17
N PHE A 49 -0.83 2.10 3.76
CA PHE A 49 0.32 1.26 3.49
C PHE A 49 0.07 -0.19 3.91
N LEU A 50 -0.36 -0.42 5.15
CA LEU A 50 -0.61 -1.77 5.66
C LEU A 50 -1.75 -2.47 4.92
N ILE A 51 -2.87 -1.77 4.72
CA ILE A 51 -4.06 -2.32 4.06
C ILE A 51 -3.75 -2.59 2.58
N GLY A 52 -3.11 -1.64 1.88
CA GLY A 52 -2.73 -1.81 0.48
C GLY A 52 -1.74 -2.95 0.27
N LEU A 53 -0.74 -3.06 1.16
CA LEU A 53 0.25 -4.14 1.13
C LEU A 53 -0.42 -5.50 1.40
N MET A 54 -1.20 -5.63 2.47
CA MET A 54 -1.87 -6.89 2.82
C MET A 54 -2.86 -7.33 1.75
N ALA A 55 -3.73 -6.42 1.29
CA ALA A 55 -4.73 -6.74 0.28
C ALA A 55 -4.09 -7.05 -1.09
N GLY A 56 -3.07 -6.29 -1.48
CA GLY A 56 -2.30 -6.53 -2.71
C GLY A 56 -1.58 -7.88 -2.67
N LEU A 57 -0.87 -8.18 -1.58
CA LEU A 57 -0.16 -9.45 -1.42
C LEU A 57 -1.12 -10.64 -1.37
N MET A 58 -2.26 -10.50 -0.68
CA MET A 58 -3.29 -11.54 -0.59
C MET A 58 -3.94 -11.81 -1.95
N LEU A 59 -4.22 -10.77 -2.74
CA LEU A 59 -4.77 -10.92 -4.09
C LEU A 59 -3.78 -11.57 -5.06
N VAL A 60 -2.50 -11.20 -5.00
CA VAL A 60 -1.44 -11.82 -5.80
C VAL A 60 -1.28 -13.29 -5.40
N ALA A 61 -1.22 -13.59 -4.09
CA ALA A 61 -1.08 -14.95 -3.59
C ALA A 61 -2.28 -15.85 -3.93
N VAL A 62 -3.51 -15.30 -3.92
CA VAL A 62 -4.70 -16.02 -4.38
C VAL A 62 -4.68 -16.24 -5.89
N SER A 63 -4.18 -15.26 -6.65
CA SER A 63 -4.05 -15.38 -8.11
C SER A 63 -2.98 -16.39 -8.52
N GLU A 64 -1.91 -16.54 -7.74
CA GLU A 64 -0.85 -17.53 -7.97
C GLU A 64 -1.26 -18.97 -7.61
N LYS A 65 -2.27 -19.14 -6.74
CA LYS A 65 -2.82 -20.46 -6.37
C LYS A 65 -3.99 -20.94 -7.24
N GLN A 66 -4.45 -20.14 -8.20
CA GLN A 66 -5.46 -20.52 -9.19
C GLN A 66 -4.80 -21.01 -10.48
#